data_AF-A0A286CNP9-F1
#
_entry.id   AF-A0A286CNP9-F1
#
_cell.length_a   1.000
_cell.length_b   1.000
_cell.length_c   1.000
_cell.angle_alpha   90.00
_cell.angle_beta   90.00
_cell.angle_gamma   90.00
#
_symmetry.space_group_name_H-M   'P 1'
#
loop_
_entity.id
_entity.type
_entity.pdbx_description
1 polymer ?
#
loop_
_entity_poly.entity_id
_entity_poly.type
_entity_poly.pdbx_seq_one_letter_code
_entity_poly.pdbx_strand_id
1 'polypeptide(L)'
;MAWWQKQRSGDNSQNIQAAIANFGLGYDDVLAVVSNYVENNLSRLSQAAYEEARDRVEELMVNYLREIQERSPAALENAKDPGVQSSMLDAQSAFAKSGDPDLGEVLVEMLVKRTESTDRDLQQLVLTEAITSAGKLSYRHVKLITALFLSVSVDVGFPPSPRVLYGTLERHLSPILTGLRASNADVQYLADSGVTRIEPLSERQFPSVLRASYPGLFCRGFGVGSSPNVEKYVDTPLLIPCIRDNSLLQVNAVSERHLDVVLAEQGMVDAKAELKQLLQENPVPDDEIEKELVAQVPGMSEYLDIWTSTVLRNSVPSVVGMAIAHANLKKTLGAVFDADLGIWVS
;
A
#
# COMPACT_ATOMS: atom_id res chain seq x y z
N MET A 1 56.53 60.97 -42.45
CA MET A 1 57.37 60.61 -41.30
C MET A 1 56.70 59.46 -40.56
N ALA A 2 57.27 58.25 -40.63
CA ALA A 2 56.78 57.14 -39.82
C ALA A 2 57.44 57.21 -38.43
N TRP A 3 56.62 57.20 -37.38
CA TRP A 3 57.09 57.18 -35.99
C TRP A 3 57.21 55.73 -35.54
N TRP A 4 58.45 55.30 -35.29
CA TRP A 4 58.75 53.95 -34.83
C TRP A 4 58.86 53.96 -33.30
N GLN A 5 58.20 53.02 -32.63
CA GLN A 5 58.36 52.80 -31.19
C GLN A 5 59.00 51.43 -30.98
N LYS A 6 60.16 51.39 -30.32
CA LYS A 6 60.85 50.13 -30.01
C LYS A 6 60.29 49.55 -28.71
N GLN A 7 59.71 48.35 -28.79
CA GLN A 7 59.45 47.52 -27.61
C GLN A 7 60.51 46.43 -27.49
N ARG A 8 60.99 46.20 -26.27
CA ARG A 8 61.86 45.07 -25.91
C ARG A 8 61.07 44.20 -24.94
N SER A 9 61.04 42.89 -25.20
CA SER A 9 60.45 41.90 -24.29
C SER A 9 61.48 40.84 -23.92
N GLY A 10 61.28 40.21 -22.76
CA GLY A 10 62.05 39.04 -22.33
C GLY A 10 61.44 37.74 -22.83
N ASP A 11 62.08 36.62 -22.50
CA ASP A 11 61.57 35.29 -22.87
C ASP A 11 60.19 35.04 -22.24
N ASN A 12 59.31 34.36 -22.99
CA ASN A 12 57.90 34.09 -22.66
C ASN A 12 56.98 35.31 -22.45
N SER A 13 57.28 36.44 -23.09
CA SER A 13 56.44 37.65 -23.01
C SER A 13 55.67 37.92 -24.32
N GLN A 14 54.43 38.42 -24.20
CA GLN A 14 53.67 38.97 -25.35
C GLN A 14 53.63 40.50 -25.27
N ASN A 15 54.15 41.14 -26.32
CA ASN A 15 54.07 42.59 -26.47
C ASN A 15 52.82 42.96 -27.27
N ILE A 16 51.91 43.72 -26.66
CA ILE A 16 50.67 44.17 -27.29
C ILE A 16 50.64 45.69 -27.29
N GLN A 17 50.43 46.28 -28.47
CA GLN A 17 50.29 47.73 -28.64
C GLN A 17 48.86 48.05 -29.07
N ALA A 18 48.03 48.47 -28.11
CA ALA A 18 46.61 48.81 -28.31
C ALA A 18 46.20 49.99 -27.41
N ALA A 19 45.18 50.76 -27.81
CA ALA A 19 44.65 51.86 -26.99
C ALA A 19 43.87 51.35 -25.76
N ILE A 20 43.16 50.23 -25.91
CA ILE A 20 42.53 49.46 -24.83
C ILE A 20 42.67 47.98 -25.20
N ALA A 21 43.23 47.16 -24.31
CA ALA A 21 43.33 45.72 -24.47
C ALA A 21 42.48 45.04 -23.40
N ASN A 22 41.47 44.27 -23.81
CA ASN A 22 40.65 43.45 -22.92
C ASN A 22 41.14 42.00 -23.02
N PHE A 23 41.76 41.50 -21.96
CA PHE A 23 42.08 40.08 -21.84
C PHE A 23 40.90 39.40 -21.16
N GLY A 24 40.27 38.47 -21.88
CA GLY A 24 39.27 37.59 -21.27
C GLY A 24 39.92 36.68 -20.22
N LEU A 25 39.09 36.09 -19.35
CA LEU A 25 39.56 35.09 -18.39
C LEU A 25 40.19 33.91 -19.13
N GLY A 26 41.40 33.52 -18.73
CA GLY A 26 42.02 32.29 -19.21
C GLY A 26 41.26 31.07 -18.72
N TYR A 27 41.54 29.89 -19.30
CA TYR A 27 40.93 28.63 -18.86
C TYR A 27 41.13 28.39 -17.35
N ASP A 28 42.32 28.65 -16.83
CA ASP A 28 42.64 28.47 -15.41
C ASP A 28 41.88 29.46 -14.51
N ASP A 29 41.65 30.69 -14.97
CA ASP A 29 40.85 31.68 -14.25
C ASP A 29 39.37 31.28 -14.21
N VAL A 30 38.83 30.78 -15.33
CA VAL A 30 37.46 30.26 -15.41
C VAL A 30 37.29 29.01 -14.54
N LEU A 31 38.26 28.09 -14.56
CA LEU A 31 38.26 26.88 -13.74
C LEU A 31 38.32 27.23 -12.25
N ALA A 32 39.12 28.21 -11.86
CA ALA A 32 39.20 28.67 -10.47
C ALA A 32 37.88 29.32 -10.00
N VAL A 33 37.24 30.12 -10.86
CA VAL A 33 35.93 30.73 -10.55
C VAL A 33 34.84 29.66 -10.42
N VAL A 34 34.79 28.70 -11.36
CA VAL A 34 33.81 27.60 -11.33
C VAL A 34 34.05 26.68 -10.14
N SER A 35 35.29 26.31 -9.85
CA SER A 35 35.62 25.43 -8.71
C SER A 35 35.27 26.08 -7.39
N ASN A 36 35.60 27.36 -7.19
CA ASN A 36 35.18 28.10 -5.99
C ASN A 36 33.66 28.25 -5.89
N TYR A 37 32.96 28.47 -7.01
CA TYR A 37 31.50 28.50 -7.03
C TYR A 37 30.92 27.13 -6.65
N VAL A 38 31.48 26.03 -7.18
CA VAL A 38 31.07 24.67 -6.88
C VAL A 38 31.35 24.32 -5.42
N GLU A 39 32.54 24.56 -4.88
CA GLU A 39 32.90 24.24 -3.49
C GLU A 39 32.05 25.03 -2.48
N ASN A 40 31.87 26.33 -2.69
CA ASN A 40 31.07 27.17 -1.79
C ASN A 40 29.57 26.85 -1.89
N ASN A 41 29.05 26.58 -3.09
CA ASN A 41 27.63 26.21 -3.23
C ASN A 41 27.37 24.78 -2.77
N LEU A 42 28.23 23.81 -3.08
CA LEU A 42 28.08 22.43 -2.62
C LEU A 42 28.17 22.34 -1.10
N SER A 43 29.09 23.08 -0.45
CA SER A 43 29.21 23.09 1.01
C SER A 43 27.95 23.68 1.67
N ARG A 44 27.43 24.79 1.15
CA ARG A 44 26.19 25.40 1.63
C ARG A 44 24.96 24.54 1.37
N LEU A 45 24.86 23.94 0.18
CA LEU A 45 23.79 22.98 -0.17
C LEU A 45 23.87 21.73 0.72
N SER A 46 25.08 21.26 1.04
CA SER A 46 25.32 20.15 1.96
C SER A 46 24.90 20.50 3.39
N GLN A 47 25.15 21.74 3.84
CA GLN A 47 24.71 22.17 5.17
C GLN A 47 23.19 22.29 5.25
N ALA A 48 22.55 22.95 4.28
CA ALA A 48 21.09 23.08 4.26
C ALA A 48 20.39 21.73 4.15
N ALA A 49 20.88 20.82 3.30
CA ALA A 49 20.36 19.46 3.19
C ALA A 49 20.58 18.65 4.47
N TYR A 50 21.70 18.85 5.16
CA TYR A 50 21.96 18.21 6.46
C TYR A 50 20.99 18.71 7.54
N GLU A 51 20.78 20.03 7.64
CA GLU A 51 19.84 20.62 8.60
C GLU A 51 18.42 20.11 8.35
N GLU A 52 17.96 20.11 7.09
CA GLU A 52 16.64 19.58 6.72
C GLU A 52 16.51 18.07 7.01
N ALA A 53 17.53 17.27 6.67
CA ALA A 53 17.54 15.84 6.98
C ALA A 53 17.52 15.58 8.49
N ARG A 54 18.28 16.36 9.27
CA ARG A 54 18.32 16.25 10.74
C ARG A 54 16.96 16.57 11.33
N ASP A 55 16.34 17.68 10.93
CA ASP A 55 15.05 18.11 11.48
C ASP A 55 13.94 17.07 11.18
N ARG A 56 13.95 16.47 9.97
CA ARG A 56 13.07 15.34 9.62
C ARG A 56 13.33 14.10 10.46
N VAL A 57 14.60 13.73 10.68
CA VAL A 57 14.95 12.59 11.54
C VAL A 57 14.50 12.82 12.98
N GLU A 58 14.69 14.02 13.51
CA GLU A 58 14.22 14.40 14.84
C GLU A 58 12.69 14.28 14.94
N GLU A 59 11.96 14.81 13.95
CA GLU A 59 10.49 14.69 13.87
C GLU A 59 10.04 13.22 13.89
N LEU A 60 10.61 12.37 13.02
CA LEU A 60 10.28 10.95 12.96
C LEU A 60 10.52 10.27 14.31
N MET A 61 11.67 10.52 14.94
CA MET A 61 12.03 9.89 16.20
C MET A 61 11.17 10.38 17.36
N VAL A 62 10.81 11.67 17.40
CA VAL A 62 9.86 12.21 18.39
C VAL A 62 8.50 11.55 18.24
N ASN A 63 7.99 11.41 17.01
CA ASN A 63 6.72 10.74 16.76
C ASN A 63 6.76 9.27 17.16
N TYR A 64 7.82 8.53 16.79
CA TYR A 64 8.02 7.15 17.22
C TYR A 64 8.06 7.00 18.74
N LEU A 65 8.83 7.84 19.44
CA LEU A 65 8.96 7.78 20.90
C LEU A 65 7.63 8.06 21.60
N ARG A 66 6.86 9.04 21.09
CA ARG A 66 5.51 9.32 21.60
C ARG A 66 4.60 8.10 21.45
N GLU A 67 4.50 7.55 20.25
CA GLU A 67 3.61 6.42 19.95
C GLU A 67 3.95 5.17 20.77
N ILE A 68 5.23 4.80 20.86
CA ILE A 68 5.63 3.62 21.64
C ILE A 68 5.43 3.82 23.14
N GLN A 69 5.66 5.03 23.66
CA GLN A 69 5.45 5.33 25.07
C GLN A 69 3.97 5.27 25.47
N GLU A 70 3.07 5.69 24.57
CA GLU A 70 1.63 5.65 24.79
C GLU A 70 1.07 4.23 24.67
N ARG A 71 1.52 3.45 23.68
CA ARG A 71 0.94 2.14 23.35
C ARG A 71 1.61 0.97 24.07
N SER A 72 2.92 1.00 24.22
CA SER A 72 3.71 -0.12 24.75
C SER A 72 5.01 0.36 25.42
N PRO A 73 4.92 1.09 26.55
CA PRO A 73 6.09 1.69 27.20
C PRO A 73 7.14 0.65 27.64
N ALA A 74 6.72 -0.58 27.95
CA ALA A 74 7.63 -1.67 28.28
C ALA A 74 8.46 -2.14 27.07
N ALA A 75 7.90 -2.09 25.86
CA ALA A 75 8.61 -2.48 24.64
C ALA A 75 9.76 -1.52 24.29
N LEU A 76 9.78 -0.30 24.83
CA LEU A 76 10.87 0.65 24.62
C LEU A 76 12.24 0.09 25.06
N GLU A 77 12.28 -0.85 26.00
CA GLU A 77 13.53 -1.54 26.36
C GLU A 77 14.15 -2.27 25.16
N ASN A 78 13.32 -2.76 24.23
CA ASN A 78 13.77 -3.44 23.01
C ASN A 78 14.40 -2.50 22.00
N ALA A 79 14.28 -1.18 22.17
CA ALA A 79 14.95 -0.22 21.29
C ALA A 79 16.47 -0.43 21.28
N LYS A 80 17.07 -0.98 22.34
CA LYS A 80 18.52 -1.29 22.38
C LYS A 80 18.93 -2.48 21.48
N ASP A 81 17.97 -3.26 20.98
CA ASP A 81 18.23 -4.40 20.10
C ASP A 81 18.88 -3.93 18.78
N PRO A 82 19.97 -4.55 18.32
CA PRO A 82 20.62 -4.17 17.06
C PRO A 82 19.70 -4.25 15.84
N GLY A 83 18.76 -5.20 15.80
CA GLY A 83 17.80 -5.32 14.72
C GLY A 83 16.80 -4.15 14.71
N VAL A 84 16.28 -3.77 15.88
CA VAL A 84 15.43 -2.58 16.02
C VAL A 84 16.20 -1.31 15.65
N GLN A 85 17.44 -1.15 16.11
CA GLN A 85 18.30 -0.02 15.74
C GLN A 85 18.55 0.06 14.23
N SER A 86 18.78 -1.08 13.56
CA SER A 86 18.89 -1.13 12.11
C SER A 86 17.62 -0.65 11.42
N SER A 87 16.45 -1.10 11.88
CA SER A 87 15.17 -0.63 11.35
C SER A 87 14.95 0.87 11.58
N MET A 88 15.36 1.41 12.74
CA MET A 88 15.32 2.86 13.00
C MET A 88 16.18 3.62 11.99
N LEU A 89 17.41 3.16 11.72
CA LEU A 89 18.30 3.80 10.74
C LEU A 89 17.70 3.79 9.33
N ASP A 90 17.07 2.70 8.92
CA ASP A 90 16.39 2.60 7.62
C ASP A 90 15.21 3.57 7.53
N ALA A 91 14.37 3.63 8.57
CA ALA A 91 13.23 4.55 8.62
C ALA A 91 13.67 6.02 8.63
N GLN A 92 14.71 6.36 9.42
CA GLN A 92 15.31 7.69 9.43
C GLN A 92 15.84 8.07 8.06
N SER A 93 16.59 7.18 7.41
CA SER A 93 17.13 7.38 6.06
C SER A 93 16.03 7.61 5.02
N ALA A 94 14.94 6.84 5.11
CA ALA A 94 13.78 6.99 4.25
C ALA A 94 13.12 8.37 4.40
N PHE A 95 12.75 8.74 5.63
CA PHE A 95 12.04 10.00 5.88
C PHE A 95 12.93 11.23 5.70
N ALA A 96 14.21 11.16 6.05
CA ALA A 96 15.19 12.22 5.78
C ALA A 96 15.22 12.58 4.29
N LYS A 97 15.20 11.57 3.41
CA LYS A 97 15.23 11.77 1.96
C LYS A 97 13.90 12.26 1.40
N SER A 98 12.78 11.68 1.84
CA SER A 98 11.47 11.97 1.26
C SER A 98 10.85 13.26 1.81
N GLY A 99 10.89 13.47 3.13
CA GLY A 99 10.10 14.49 3.82
C GLY A 99 8.60 14.32 3.67
N ASP A 100 8.14 13.13 3.26
CA ASP A 100 6.72 12.81 3.04
C ASP A 100 6.08 12.44 4.38
N PRO A 101 5.25 13.31 4.99
CA PRO A 101 4.72 13.11 6.34
C PRO A 101 3.84 11.86 6.42
N ASP A 102 3.09 11.55 5.36
CA ASP A 102 2.23 10.37 5.33
C ASP A 102 3.06 9.08 5.34
N LEU A 103 4.18 9.06 4.61
CA LEU A 103 5.14 7.95 4.69
C LEU A 103 5.81 7.88 6.06
N GLY A 104 6.14 9.04 6.67
CA GLY A 104 6.70 9.12 8.01
C GLY A 104 5.82 8.43 9.06
N GLU A 105 4.51 8.68 9.04
CA GLU A 105 3.57 8.02 9.96
C GLU A 105 3.47 6.51 9.72
N VAL A 106 3.50 6.06 8.46
CA VAL A 106 3.52 4.63 8.12
C VAL A 106 4.79 3.95 8.64
N LEU A 107 5.94 4.61 8.54
CA LEU A 107 7.22 4.13 9.08
C LEU A 107 7.17 4.06 10.61
N VAL A 108 6.59 5.05 11.28
CA VAL A 108 6.40 5.05 12.74
C VAL A 108 5.56 3.86 13.18
N GLU A 109 4.42 3.58 12.53
CA GLU A 109 3.58 2.43 12.87
C GLU A 109 4.35 1.11 12.77
N MET A 110 5.11 0.91 11.68
CA MET A 110 5.94 -0.29 11.50
C MET A 110 7.08 -0.37 12.53
N LEU A 111 7.70 0.75 12.89
CA LEU A 111 8.75 0.78 13.93
C LEU A 111 8.22 0.41 15.31
N VAL A 112 7.04 0.92 15.68
CA VAL A 112 6.38 0.55 16.94
C VAL A 112 6.15 -0.97 16.96
N LYS A 113 5.53 -1.51 15.91
CA LYS A 113 5.29 -2.96 15.78
C LYS A 113 6.58 -3.78 15.80
N ARG A 114 7.61 -3.33 15.08
CA ARG A 114 8.92 -3.98 15.05
C ARG A 114 9.59 -4.00 16.43
N THR A 115 9.39 -2.96 17.23
CA THR A 115 9.94 -2.86 18.59
C THR A 115 9.16 -3.74 19.59
N GLU A 116 7.85 -3.92 19.37
CA GLU A 116 7.01 -4.84 20.14
C GLU A 116 7.37 -6.32 19.89
N SER A 117 7.84 -6.67 18.69
CA SER A 117 8.24 -8.04 18.31
C SER A 117 9.62 -8.44 18.84
N THR A 118 9.66 -9.22 19.92
CA THR A 118 10.90 -9.71 20.56
C THR A 118 11.43 -11.01 19.97
N ASP A 119 10.57 -11.86 19.42
CA ASP A 119 10.96 -13.14 18.87
C ASP A 119 11.53 -12.97 17.46
N ARG A 120 12.50 -13.81 17.09
CA ARG A 120 13.03 -13.89 15.73
C ARG A 120 12.12 -14.75 14.85
N ASP A 121 10.92 -14.25 14.62
CA ASP A 121 9.89 -14.89 13.81
C ASP A 121 9.77 -14.24 12.42
N LEU A 122 8.88 -14.80 11.59
CA LEU A 122 8.62 -14.28 10.24
C LEU A 122 8.09 -12.84 10.29
N GLN A 123 7.25 -12.52 11.28
CA GLN A 123 6.69 -11.18 11.44
C GLN A 123 7.80 -10.13 11.65
N GLN A 124 8.80 -10.43 12.49
CA GLN A 124 9.94 -9.55 12.72
C GLN A 124 10.76 -9.32 11.43
N LEU A 125 11.01 -10.39 10.66
CA LEU A 125 11.74 -10.32 9.39
C LEU A 125 10.97 -9.49 8.36
N VAL A 126 9.66 -9.70 8.26
CA VAL A 126 8.78 -8.99 7.33
C VAL A 126 8.66 -7.52 7.70
N LEU A 127 8.52 -7.17 8.98
CA LEU A 127 8.50 -5.77 9.42
C LEU A 127 9.81 -5.06 9.11
N THR A 128 10.94 -5.75 9.30
CA THR A 128 12.26 -5.19 8.96
C THR A 128 12.36 -4.89 7.46
N GLU A 129 12.04 -5.87 6.61
CA GLU A 129 12.07 -5.69 5.15
C GLU A 129 11.03 -4.67 4.67
N ALA A 130 9.87 -4.58 5.34
CA ALA A 130 8.81 -3.62 5.03
C ALA A 130 9.27 -2.18 5.27
N ILE A 131 9.99 -1.91 6.36
CA ILE A 131 10.57 -0.59 6.63
C ILE A 131 11.57 -0.20 5.54
N THR A 132 12.49 -1.11 5.19
CA THR A 132 13.49 -0.87 4.14
C THR A 132 12.83 -0.65 2.77
N SER A 133 11.81 -1.44 2.43
CA SER A 133 11.12 -1.36 1.15
C SER A 133 10.17 -0.15 1.07
N ALA A 134 9.50 0.23 2.15
CA ALA A 134 8.68 1.45 2.20
C ALA A 134 9.48 2.71 1.91
N GLY A 135 10.76 2.76 2.30
CA GLY A 135 11.65 3.88 1.98
C GLY A 135 11.94 4.08 0.48
N LYS A 136 11.58 3.12 -0.37
CA LYS A 136 11.67 3.22 -1.84
C LYS A 136 10.36 3.74 -2.45
N LEU A 137 9.28 3.80 -1.69
CA LEU A 137 7.94 4.06 -2.19
C LEU A 137 7.55 5.53 -1.98
N SER A 138 6.76 6.06 -2.92
CA SER A 138 5.98 7.28 -2.66
C SER A 138 4.74 6.91 -1.84
N TYR A 139 4.15 7.87 -1.13
CA TYR A 139 2.89 7.58 -0.43
C TYR A 139 1.77 7.12 -1.38
N ARG A 140 1.75 7.58 -2.63
CA ARG A 140 0.83 7.08 -3.67
C ARG A 140 1.00 5.57 -3.93
N HIS A 141 2.23 5.07 -3.93
CA HIS A 141 2.52 3.63 -4.03
C HIS A 141 2.04 2.87 -2.80
N VAL A 142 2.22 3.43 -1.60
CA VAL A 142 1.68 2.88 -0.34
C VAL A 142 0.14 2.78 -0.40
N LYS A 143 -0.55 3.82 -0.90
CA LYS A 143 -2.01 3.78 -1.10
C LYS A 143 -2.43 2.71 -2.10
N LEU A 144 -1.69 2.55 -3.21
CA LEU A 144 -2.01 1.55 -4.22
C LEU A 144 -1.89 0.12 -3.68
N ILE A 145 -0.80 -0.21 -2.97
CA ILE A 145 -0.64 -1.53 -2.35
C ILE A 145 -1.66 -1.76 -1.24
N THR A 146 -2.05 -0.70 -0.52
CA THR A 146 -3.11 -0.76 0.51
C THR A 146 -4.47 -1.09 -0.10
N ALA A 147 -4.84 -0.42 -1.20
CA ALA A 147 -6.08 -0.71 -1.91
C ALA A 147 -6.10 -2.14 -2.47
N LEU A 148 -4.98 -2.61 -3.04
CA LEU A 148 -4.85 -3.98 -3.51
C LEU A 148 -5.01 -4.99 -2.36
N PHE A 149 -4.34 -4.77 -1.24
CA PHE A 149 -4.42 -5.61 -0.05
C PHE A 149 -5.86 -5.72 0.47
N LEU A 150 -6.57 -4.60 0.64
CA LEU A 150 -7.98 -4.60 1.04
C LEU A 150 -8.87 -5.36 0.05
N SER A 151 -8.54 -5.29 -1.25
CA SER A 151 -9.37 -5.87 -2.32
C SER A 151 -9.22 -7.39 -2.45
N VAL A 152 -8.07 -7.97 -2.09
CA VAL A 152 -7.78 -9.39 -2.36
C VAL A 152 -7.34 -10.21 -1.15
N SER A 153 -7.06 -9.57 -0.01
CA SER A 153 -6.47 -10.26 1.16
C SER A 153 -7.24 -10.08 2.46
N VAL A 154 -8.21 -9.16 2.51
CA VAL A 154 -8.97 -8.87 3.73
C VAL A 154 -10.37 -9.48 3.66
N ASP A 155 -10.69 -10.34 4.64
CA ASP A 155 -12.04 -10.86 4.88
C ASP A 155 -12.77 -9.95 5.88
N VAL A 156 -13.99 -9.52 5.54
CA VAL A 156 -14.84 -8.68 6.40
C VAL A 156 -15.78 -9.50 7.30
N GLY A 157 -15.52 -10.79 7.48
CA GLY A 157 -16.32 -11.65 8.34
C GLY A 157 -17.57 -12.20 7.66
N PHE A 158 -18.71 -12.15 8.36
CA PHE A 158 -20.00 -12.64 7.88
C PHE A 158 -21.02 -11.50 7.79
N PRO A 159 -20.84 -10.53 6.87
CA PRO A 159 -21.79 -9.43 6.73
C PRO A 159 -23.18 -9.98 6.39
N PRO A 160 -24.24 -9.61 7.12
CA PRO A 160 -25.56 -10.23 6.97
C PRO A 160 -26.33 -9.76 5.72
N SER A 161 -25.83 -8.75 5.00
CA SER A 161 -26.45 -8.25 3.76
C SER A 161 -25.43 -7.53 2.88
N PRO A 162 -25.72 -7.35 1.57
CA PRO A 162 -24.87 -6.56 0.68
C PRO A 162 -24.65 -5.14 1.20
N ARG A 163 -25.67 -4.52 1.80
CA ARG A 163 -25.56 -3.17 2.38
C ARG A 163 -24.49 -3.08 3.48
N VAL A 164 -24.41 -4.07 4.36
CA VAL A 164 -23.40 -4.08 5.44
C VAL A 164 -22.01 -4.34 4.87
N LEU A 165 -21.90 -5.23 3.88
CA LEU A 165 -20.64 -5.44 3.15
C LEU A 165 -20.15 -4.14 2.51
N TYR A 166 -21.00 -3.47 1.72
CA TYR A 166 -20.63 -2.23 1.05
C TYR A 166 -20.30 -1.09 2.01
N GLY A 167 -21.04 -0.92 3.10
CA GLY A 167 -20.71 0.09 4.11
C GLY A 167 -19.37 -0.19 4.82
N THR A 168 -18.97 -1.47 4.91
CA THR A 168 -17.64 -1.85 5.44
C THR A 168 -16.55 -1.54 4.42
N LEU A 169 -16.77 -1.89 3.15
CA LEU A 169 -15.85 -1.56 2.06
C LEU A 169 -15.68 -0.05 1.90
N GLU A 170 -16.76 0.73 1.97
CA GLU A 170 -16.72 2.20 1.95
C GLU A 170 -15.80 2.74 3.04
N ARG A 171 -16.03 2.32 4.29
CA ARG A 171 -15.27 2.78 5.44
C ARG A 171 -13.76 2.49 5.31
N HIS A 172 -13.39 1.37 4.72
CA HIS A 172 -11.99 0.97 4.58
C HIS A 172 -11.32 1.51 3.31
N LEU A 173 -12.01 1.45 2.17
CA LEU A 173 -11.43 1.80 0.87
C LEU A 173 -11.49 3.30 0.59
N SER A 174 -12.59 3.99 0.88
CA SER A 174 -12.76 5.40 0.44
C SER A 174 -11.65 6.35 0.91
N PRO A 175 -11.15 6.28 2.17
CA PRO A 175 -10.00 7.08 2.60
C PRO A 175 -8.73 6.80 1.78
N ILE A 176 -8.56 5.55 1.34
CA ILE A 176 -7.41 5.09 0.56
C ILE A 176 -7.57 5.43 -0.93
N LEU A 177 -8.77 5.36 -1.49
CA LEU A 177 -9.01 5.57 -2.92
C LEU A 177 -9.01 7.06 -3.30
N THR A 178 -9.23 7.97 -2.34
CA THR A 178 -9.28 9.41 -2.60
C THR A 178 -8.01 9.91 -3.30
N GLY A 179 -8.14 10.42 -4.53
CA GLY A 179 -7.04 10.94 -5.34
C GLY A 179 -6.07 9.87 -5.85
N LEU A 180 -6.39 8.58 -5.74
CA LEU A 180 -5.52 7.50 -6.19
C LEU A 180 -5.38 7.51 -7.71
N ARG A 181 -4.15 7.39 -8.19
CA ARG A 181 -3.79 7.28 -9.61
C ARG A 181 -2.63 6.30 -9.74
N ALA A 182 -2.69 5.42 -10.74
CA ALA A 182 -1.61 4.50 -11.03
C ALA A 182 -1.54 4.17 -12.52
N SER A 183 -0.34 3.84 -12.97
CA SER A 183 -0.01 3.36 -14.30
C SER A 183 0.60 1.96 -14.22
N ASN A 184 0.77 1.30 -15.36
CA ASN A 184 1.50 0.02 -15.40
C ASN A 184 2.93 0.12 -14.86
N ALA A 185 3.60 1.26 -15.07
CA ALA A 185 4.94 1.48 -14.52
C ALA A 185 4.92 1.54 -12.99
N ASP A 186 3.87 2.13 -12.39
CA ASP A 186 3.72 2.17 -10.93
C ASP A 186 3.52 0.75 -10.36
N VAL A 187 2.69 -0.08 -11.01
CA VAL A 187 2.46 -1.48 -10.56
C VAL A 187 3.71 -2.34 -10.75
N GLN A 188 4.44 -2.18 -11.86
CA GLN A 188 5.70 -2.87 -12.08
C GLN A 188 6.76 -2.44 -11.06
N TYR A 189 6.83 -1.15 -10.74
CA TYR A 189 7.74 -0.64 -9.72
C TYR A 189 7.46 -1.21 -8.33
N LEU A 190 6.19 -1.42 -7.96
CA LEU A 190 5.83 -2.13 -6.73
C LEU A 190 6.36 -3.58 -6.73
N ALA A 191 6.29 -4.27 -7.86
CA ALA A 191 6.81 -5.62 -8.00
C ALA A 191 8.35 -5.65 -7.91
N ASP A 192 9.03 -4.74 -8.60
CA ASP A 192 10.48 -4.60 -8.59
C ASP A 192 11.00 -4.19 -7.19
N SER A 193 10.18 -3.48 -6.42
CA SER A 193 10.46 -3.13 -5.02
C SER A 193 10.14 -4.27 -4.03
N GLY A 194 9.65 -5.41 -4.49
CA GLY A 194 9.38 -6.60 -3.67
C GLY A 194 8.09 -6.56 -2.84
N VAL A 195 7.25 -5.52 -3.01
CA VAL A 195 6.01 -5.35 -2.21
C VAL A 195 4.78 -5.96 -2.88
N THR A 196 4.88 -6.28 -4.17
CA THR A 196 3.83 -6.93 -4.96
C THR A 196 4.41 -8.08 -5.75
N ARG A 197 3.56 -9.04 -6.15
CA ARG A 197 3.87 -10.00 -7.20
C ARG A 197 2.85 -9.87 -8.32
N ILE A 198 3.34 -9.91 -9.56
CA ILE A 198 2.49 -10.00 -10.74
C ILE A 198 2.40 -11.48 -11.12
N GLU A 199 1.18 -11.97 -11.27
CA GLU A 199 0.83 -13.34 -11.64
C GLU A 199 0.12 -13.30 -13.01
N PRO A 200 0.88 -13.35 -14.13
CA PRO A 200 0.36 -13.02 -15.47
C PRO A 200 -0.78 -13.93 -15.95
N LEU A 201 -0.87 -15.14 -15.40
CA LEU A 201 -1.92 -16.12 -15.74
C LEU A 201 -3.18 -15.97 -14.88
N SER A 202 -3.15 -15.11 -13.87
CA SER A 202 -4.31 -14.80 -13.04
C SER A 202 -4.94 -13.51 -13.56
N GLU A 203 -6.22 -13.54 -13.93
CA GLU A 203 -6.98 -12.32 -14.21
C GLU A 203 -8.17 -12.29 -13.26
N ARG A 204 -8.17 -11.32 -12.34
CA ARG A 204 -9.22 -11.18 -11.34
C ARG A 204 -9.93 -9.87 -11.61
N GLN A 205 -11.24 -9.90 -11.80
CA GLN A 205 -12.05 -8.70 -11.72
C GLN A 205 -12.48 -8.51 -10.27
N PHE A 206 -12.40 -7.28 -9.75
CA PHE A 206 -12.74 -7.03 -8.35
C PHE A 206 -14.18 -7.46 -7.98
N PRO A 207 -15.21 -7.22 -8.83
CA PRO A 207 -16.54 -7.78 -8.61
C PRO A 207 -16.56 -9.31 -8.46
N SER A 208 -15.79 -10.03 -9.30
CA SER A 208 -15.71 -11.50 -9.22
C SER A 208 -15.01 -11.95 -7.93
N VAL A 209 -14.01 -11.22 -7.44
CA VAL A 209 -13.33 -11.52 -6.16
C VAL A 209 -14.29 -11.40 -4.99
N LEU A 210 -15.10 -10.33 -4.95
CA LEU A 210 -16.12 -10.14 -3.91
C LEU A 210 -17.18 -11.23 -3.97
N ARG A 211 -17.65 -11.57 -5.17
CA ARG A 211 -18.62 -12.65 -5.35
C ARG A 211 -18.07 -14.01 -4.93
N ALA A 212 -16.82 -14.30 -5.23
CA ALA A 212 -16.18 -15.55 -4.81
C ALA A 212 -16.01 -15.62 -3.28
N SER A 213 -15.77 -14.48 -2.63
CA SER A 213 -15.62 -14.40 -1.17
C SER A 213 -16.96 -14.48 -0.43
N TYR A 214 -18.01 -13.87 -0.99
CA TYR A 214 -19.34 -13.79 -0.38
C TYR A 214 -20.48 -14.25 -1.31
N PRO A 215 -20.43 -15.49 -1.84
CA PRO A 215 -21.39 -15.96 -2.84
C PRO A 215 -22.86 -15.86 -2.38
N GLY A 216 -23.14 -16.04 -1.09
CA GLY A 216 -24.50 -15.96 -0.56
C GLY A 216 -25.09 -14.55 -0.49
N LEU A 217 -24.25 -13.50 -0.58
CA LEU A 217 -24.72 -12.11 -0.75
C LEU A 217 -24.95 -11.73 -2.22
N PHE A 218 -24.37 -12.52 -3.13
CA PHE A 218 -24.36 -12.30 -4.56
C PHE A 218 -25.03 -13.47 -5.29
N CYS A 219 -26.14 -13.96 -4.73
CA CYS A 219 -27.01 -14.97 -5.29
C CYS A 219 -28.38 -14.34 -5.58
N ARG A 220 -29.01 -14.70 -6.71
CA ARG A 220 -30.37 -14.30 -7.05
C ARG A 220 -31.43 -15.22 -6.44
N GLY A 221 -31.01 -16.25 -5.72
CA GLY A 221 -31.87 -17.27 -5.15
C GLY A 221 -32.35 -18.29 -6.18
N PHE A 222 -33.12 -19.25 -5.71
CA PHE A 222 -33.70 -20.34 -6.49
C PHE A 222 -35.12 -20.66 -6.01
N GLY A 223 -35.97 -21.10 -6.94
CA GLY A 223 -37.34 -21.47 -6.64
C GLY A 223 -37.45 -22.85 -5.99
N VAL A 224 -38.54 -23.11 -5.27
CA VAL A 224 -38.84 -24.46 -4.78
C VAL A 224 -38.97 -25.42 -5.97
N GLY A 225 -38.34 -26.59 -5.88
CA GLY A 225 -38.33 -27.59 -6.96
C GLY A 225 -37.36 -27.30 -8.10
N SER A 226 -36.51 -26.27 -8.00
CA SER A 226 -35.50 -25.97 -9.03
C SER A 226 -34.40 -27.02 -9.12
N SER A 227 -34.14 -27.75 -8.02
CA SER A 227 -33.22 -28.89 -8.00
C SER A 227 -33.54 -29.85 -6.84
N PRO A 228 -33.09 -31.12 -6.92
CA PRO A 228 -33.27 -32.09 -5.83
C PRO A 228 -32.65 -31.64 -4.50
N ASN A 229 -31.54 -30.90 -4.56
CA ASN A 229 -30.88 -30.37 -3.37
C ASN A 229 -31.75 -29.31 -2.70
N VAL A 230 -32.43 -28.45 -3.47
CA VAL A 230 -33.37 -27.47 -2.90
C VAL A 230 -34.55 -28.16 -2.22
N GLU A 231 -35.15 -29.16 -2.86
CA GLU A 231 -36.25 -29.93 -2.28
C GLU A 231 -35.85 -30.65 -0.99
N LYS A 232 -34.62 -31.18 -0.93
CA LYS A 232 -34.08 -31.88 0.25
C LYS A 232 -33.96 -30.97 1.48
N TYR A 233 -33.68 -29.68 1.29
CA TYR A 233 -33.37 -28.75 2.37
C TYR A 233 -34.43 -27.67 2.62
N VAL A 234 -35.52 -27.63 1.84
CA VAL A 234 -36.56 -26.57 1.90
C VAL A 234 -37.18 -26.39 3.29
N ASP A 235 -37.37 -27.48 4.03
CA ASP A 235 -37.97 -27.47 5.38
C ASP A 235 -36.91 -27.43 6.50
N THR A 236 -35.66 -27.08 6.17
CA THR A 236 -34.53 -27.04 7.13
C THR A 236 -34.03 -25.61 7.34
N PRO A 237 -33.38 -25.31 8.48
CA PRO A 237 -32.74 -24.00 8.72
C PRO A 237 -31.56 -23.68 7.78
N LEU A 238 -31.19 -24.60 6.89
CA LEU A 238 -30.09 -24.45 5.94
C LEU A 238 -30.47 -23.60 4.73
N LEU A 239 -31.77 -23.43 4.48
CA LEU A 239 -32.29 -22.51 3.48
C LEU A 239 -33.10 -21.39 4.17
N ILE A 240 -32.97 -20.18 3.63
CA ILE A 240 -33.71 -18.99 4.07
C ILE A 240 -34.32 -18.29 2.87
N PRO A 241 -35.31 -17.39 3.06
CA PRO A 241 -35.71 -16.46 2.02
C PRO A 241 -34.50 -15.71 1.45
N CYS A 242 -34.43 -15.58 0.13
CA CYS A 242 -33.32 -14.90 -0.55
C CYS A 242 -33.25 -13.43 -0.14
N ILE A 243 -32.06 -12.98 0.24
CA ILE A 243 -31.83 -11.62 0.77
C ILE A 243 -32.17 -10.55 -0.28
N ARG A 244 -32.01 -10.88 -1.56
CA ARG A 244 -32.28 -9.99 -2.70
C ARG A 244 -33.71 -10.10 -3.23
N ASP A 245 -34.37 -11.25 -3.01
CA ASP A 245 -35.74 -11.51 -3.43
C ASP A 245 -36.43 -12.49 -2.46
N ASN A 246 -37.25 -11.96 -1.56
CA ASN A 246 -37.93 -12.76 -0.53
C ASN A 246 -38.92 -13.81 -1.08
N SER A 247 -39.22 -13.80 -2.39
CA SER A 247 -40.04 -14.83 -3.04
C SER A 247 -39.27 -16.11 -3.41
N LEU A 248 -37.94 -16.05 -3.36
CA LEU A 248 -37.03 -17.15 -3.67
C LEU A 248 -36.31 -17.65 -2.41
N LEU A 249 -35.62 -18.77 -2.51
CA LEU A 249 -34.80 -19.34 -1.45
C LEU A 249 -33.30 -19.16 -1.74
N GLN A 250 -32.48 -19.16 -0.70
CA GLN A 250 -31.04 -19.25 -0.81
C GLN A 250 -30.45 -20.05 0.36
N VAL A 251 -29.19 -20.47 0.24
CA VAL A 251 -28.46 -21.08 1.36
C VAL A 251 -28.29 -20.06 2.50
N ASN A 252 -28.52 -20.50 3.74
CA ASN A 252 -28.32 -19.73 4.95
C ASN A 252 -26.82 -19.60 5.29
N ALA A 253 -26.05 -19.05 4.37
CA ALA A 253 -24.64 -18.77 4.54
C ALA A 253 -24.25 -17.66 3.57
N VAL A 254 -23.30 -16.81 3.97
CA VAL A 254 -22.82 -15.72 3.10
C VAL A 254 -21.52 -16.08 2.39
N SER A 255 -20.75 -17.02 2.96
CA SER A 255 -19.50 -17.56 2.44
C SER A 255 -19.38 -19.04 2.77
N GLU A 256 -18.41 -19.73 2.17
CA GLU A 256 -18.14 -21.13 2.50
C GLU A 256 -17.72 -21.32 3.97
N ARG A 257 -16.96 -20.36 4.53
CA ARG A 257 -16.60 -20.37 5.95
C ARG A 257 -17.83 -20.19 6.85
N HIS A 258 -18.80 -19.36 6.43
CA HIS A 258 -20.06 -19.21 7.17
C HIS A 258 -20.88 -20.51 7.08
N LEU A 259 -20.88 -21.16 5.92
CA LEU A 259 -21.56 -22.44 5.72
C LEU A 259 -21.05 -23.52 6.68
N ASP A 260 -19.74 -23.59 6.90
CA ASP A 260 -19.15 -24.53 7.87
C ASP A 260 -19.65 -24.31 9.29
N VAL A 261 -19.79 -23.06 9.72
CA VAL A 261 -20.35 -22.70 11.04
C VAL A 261 -21.81 -23.13 11.14
N VAL A 262 -22.62 -22.78 10.14
CA VAL A 262 -24.06 -23.10 10.12
C VAL A 262 -24.29 -24.61 10.11
N LEU A 263 -23.52 -25.37 9.33
CA LEU A 263 -23.61 -26.82 9.28
C LEU A 263 -23.25 -27.47 10.61
N ALA A 264 -22.23 -26.97 11.30
CA ALA A 264 -21.83 -27.46 12.62
C ALA A 264 -22.92 -27.20 13.66
N GLU A 265 -23.50 -26.00 13.67
CA GLU A 265 -24.60 -25.63 14.58
C GLU A 265 -25.85 -26.47 14.37
N GLN A 266 -26.16 -26.84 13.12
CA GLN A 266 -27.31 -27.68 12.79
C GLN A 266 -27.01 -29.19 12.88
N GLY A 267 -25.76 -29.60 13.12
CA GLY A 267 -25.36 -31.01 13.13
C GLY A 267 -25.46 -31.69 11.76
N MET A 268 -25.31 -30.94 10.66
CA MET A 268 -25.55 -31.40 9.28
C MET A 268 -24.30 -31.30 8.39
N VAL A 269 -23.11 -31.55 8.95
CA VAL A 269 -21.82 -31.39 8.27
C VAL A 269 -21.73 -32.17 6.93
N ASP A 270 -22.41 -33.30 6.82
CA ASP A 270 -22.43 -34.13 5.61
C ASP A 270 -23.11 -33.43 4.41
N ALA A 271 -23.93 -32.40 4.64
CA ALA A 271 -24.60 -31.62 3.60
C ALA A 271 -23.66 -30.61 2.88
N LYS A 272 -22.40 -30.48 3.32
CA LYS A 272 -21.47 -29.44 2.85
C LYS A 272 -21.32 -29.40 1.33
N ALA A 273 -21.10 -30.53 0.68
CA ALA A 273 -20.83 -30.57 -0.76
C ALA A 273 -22.04 -30.06 -1.57
N GLU A 274 -23.25 -30.50 -1.20
CA GLU A 274 -24.50 -30.13 -1.86
C GLU A 274 -24.85 -28.65 -1.63
N LEU A 275 -24.72 -28.16 -0.40
CA LEU A 275 -25.00 -26.76 -0.08
C LEU A 275 -23.95 -25.81 -0.65
N LYS A 276 -22.68 -26.23 -0.75
CA LYS A 276 -21.64 -25.43 -1.41
C LYS A 276 -21.95 -25.24 -2.89
N GLN A 277 -22.50 -26.26 -3.56
CA GLN A 277 -22.96 -26.14 -4.94
C GLN A 277 -24.12 -25.13 -5.03
N LEU A 278 -25.17 -25.30 -4.21
CA LEU A 278 -26.31 -24.37 -4.19
C LEU A 278 -25.90 -22.92 -3.88
N LEU A 279 -24.91 -22.73 -2.99
CA LEU A 279 -24.41 -21.41 -2.60
C LEU A 279 -23.82 -20.64 -3.80
N GLN A 280 -23.32 -21.36 -4.83
CA GLN A 280 -22.72 -20.78 -6.02
C GLN A 280 -23.69 -20.71 -7.22
N GLU A 281 -24.94 -21.15 -7.06
CA GLU A 281 -25.96 -21.10 -8.11
C GLU A 281 -26.57 -19.70 -8.28
N ASN A 282 -27.06 -19.43 -9.50
CA ASN A 282 -27.71 -18.17 -9.88
C ASN A 282 -26.98 -16.90 -9.41
N PRO A 283 -25.67 -16.77 -9.70
CA PRO A 283 -24.90 -15.64 -9.20
C PRO A 283 -25.36 -14.32 -9.81
N VAL A 284 -25.23 -13.24 -9.03
CA VAL A 284 -25.32 -11.87 -9.55
C VAL A 284 -24.17 -11.64 -10.55
N PRO A 285 -24.44 -11.09 -11.75
CA PRO A 285 -23.40 -10.75 -12.73
C PRO A 285 -22.45 -9.64 -12.24
N ASP A 286 -21.22 -9.67 -12.75
CA ASP A 286 -20.18 -8.73 -12.31
C ASP A 286 -20.53 -7.27 -12.64
N ASP A 287 -21.25 -6.97 -13.73
CA ASP A 287 -21.64 -5.61 -14.09
C ASP A 287 -22.68 -5.00 -13.14
N GLU A 288 -23.51 -5.84 -12.51
CA GLU A 288 -24.49 -5.41 -11.50
C GLU A 288 -23.77 -5.12 -10.17
N ILE A 289 -22.85 -5.99 -9.76
CA ILE A 289 -22.01 -5.80 -8.57
C ILE A 289 -21.14 -4.54 -8.71
N GLU A 290 -20.58 -4.31 -9.89
CA GLU A 290 -19.80 -3.10 -10.20
C GLU A 290 -20.63 -1.82 -10.02
N LYS A 291 -21.85 -1.78 -10.56
CA LYS A 291 -22.76 -0.63 -10.38
C LYS A 291 -23.08 -0.39 -8.91
N GLU A 292 -23.34 -1.46 -8.15
CA GLU A 292 -23.58 -1.37 -6.70
C GLU A 292 -22.34 -0.83 -5.96
N LEU A 293 -21.15 -1.31 -6.28
CA LEU A 293 -19.89 -0.85 -5.69
C LEU A 293 -19.63 0.64 -5.96
N VAL A 294 -19.74 1.05 -7.23
CA VAL A 294 -19.52 2.46 -7.64
C VAL A 294 -20.53 3.39 -6.97
N ALA A 295 -21.77 2.93 -6.78
CA ALA A 295 -22.81 3.72 -6.13
C ALA A 295 -22.58 3.89 -4.60
N GLN A 296 -21.93 2.93 -3.94
CA GLN A 296 -21.80 2.91 -2.48
C GLN A 296 -20.41 3.27 -1.96
N VAL A 297 -19.35 3.15 -2.78
CA VAL A 297 -17.96 3.35 -2.35
C VAL A 297 -17.34 4.52 -3.13
N PRO A 298 -17.22 5.72 -2.52
CA PRO A 298 -16.52 6.84 -3.13
C PRO A 298 -15.09 6.50 -3.58
N GLY A 299 -14.74 6.90 -4.80
CA GLY A 299 -13.45 6.63 -5.45
C GLY A 299 -13.34 5.26 -6.13
N MET A 300 -14.38 4.43 -6.06
CA MET A 300 -14.37 3.09 -6.65
C MET A 300 -14.34 3.10 -8.18
N SER A 301 -15.01 4.04 -8.84
CA SER A 301 -15.00 4.12 -10.31
C SER A 301 -13.57 4.27 -10.82
N GLU A 302 -12.82 5.24 -10.28
CA GLU A 302 -11.44 5.48 -10.67
C GLU A 302 -10.52 4.31 -10.29
N TYR A 303 -10.82 3.62 -9.20
CA TYR A 303 -10.07 2.44 -8.80
C TYR A 303 -10.28 1.27 -9.75
N LEU A 304 -11.51 1.01 -10.19
CA LEU A 304 -11.82 -0.01 -11.19
C LEU A 304 -11.21 0.32 -12.56
N ASP A 305 -11.14 1.61 -12.92
CA ASP A 305 -10.41 2.04 -14.12
C ASP A 305 -8.91 1.72 -14.01
N ILE A 306 -8.28 1.98 -12.86
CA ILE A 306 -6.88 1.58 -12.60
C ILE A 306 -6.74 0.06 -12.69
N TRP A 307 -7.65 -0.67 -12.07
CA TRP A 307 -7.64 -2.12 -12.00
C TRP A 307 -7.67 -2.76 -13.39
N THR A 308 -8.55 -2.27 -14.25
CA THR A 308 -8.76 -2.80 -15.61
C THR A 308 -7.71 -2.31 -16.61
N SER A 309 -7.26 -1.06 -16.50
CA SER A 309 -6.27 -0.46 -17.43
C SER A 309 -4.82 -0.85 -17.13
N THR A 310 -4.55 -1.43 -15.96
CA THR A 310 -3.20 -1.83 -15.54
C THR A 310 -3.08 -3.32 -15.20
N VAL A 311 -1.85 -3.80 -15.01
CA VAL A 311 -1.54 -5.15 -14.52
C VAL A 311 -1.88 -5.36 -13.03
N LEU A 312 -2.55 -4.39 -12.38
CA LEU A 312 -3.03 -4.54 -11.01
C LEU A 312 -4.01 -5.71 -10.86
N ARG A 313 -4.86 -5.98 -11.87
CA ARG A 313 -5.76 -7.14 -11.91
C ARG A 313 -5.07 -8.50 -11.88
N ASN A 314 -3.78 -8.52 -12.20
CA ASN A 314 -2.92 -9.70 -12.20
C ASN A 314 -2.02 -9.73 -10.95
N SER A 315 -2.22 -8.82 -9.99
CA SER A 315 -1.28 -8.60 -8.89
C SER A 315 -1.80 -9.13 -7.55
N VAL A 316 -0.89 -9.48 -6.67
CA VAL A 316 -1.14 -9.75 -5.24
C VAL A 316 -0.10 -9.05 -4.39
N PRO A 317 -0.44 -8.60 -3.17
CA PRO A 317 0.57 -8.10 -2.25
C PRO A 317 1.52 -9.24 -1.84
N SER A 318 2.82 -8.94 -1.70
CA SER A 318 3.73 -9.81 -0.97
C SER A 318 3.49 -9.67 0.54
N VAL A 319 4.06 -10.55 1.38
CA VAL A 319 3.97 -10.40 2.85
C VAL A 319 4.56 -9.06 3.32
N VAL A 320 5.59 -8.55 2.62
CA VAL A 320 6.17 -7.22 2.84
C VAL A 320 5.17 -6.13 2.47
N GLY A 321 4.52 -6.24 1.31
CA GLY A 321 3.47 -5.30 0.90
C GLY A 321 2.25 -5.31 1.81
N MET A 322 1.88 -6.48 2.35
CA MET A 322 0.81 -6.62 3.34
C MET A 322 1.15 -5.88 4.63
N ALA A 323 2.39 -5.98 5.13
CA ALA A 323 2.83 -5.25 6.32
C ALA A 323 2.82 -3.72 6.12
N ILE A 324 3.26 -3.23 4.96
CA ILE A 324 3.19 -1.80 4.60
C ILE A 324 1.73 -1.35 4.51
N ALA A 325 0.88 -2.12 3.83
CA ALA A 325 -0.55 -1.86 3.71
C ALA A 325 -1.25 -1.83 5.08
N HIS A 326 -0.95 -2.80 5.94
CA HIS A 326 -1.47 -2.89 7.30
C HIS A 326 -1.10 -1.65 8.13
N ALA A 327 0.16 -1.24 8.10
CA ALA A 327 0.60 -0.03 8.80
C ALA A 327 -0.11 1.23 8.29
N ASN A 328 -0.28 1.35 6.97
CA ASN A 328 -1.03 2.46 6.39
C ASN A 328 -2.52 2.45 6.77
N LEU A 329 -3.14 1.27 6.89
CA LEU A 329 -4.52 1.14 7.36
C LEU A 329 -4.67 1.53 8.83
N LYS A 330 -3.75 1.08 9.70
CA LYS A 330 -3.72 1.49 11.12
C LYS A 330 -3.58 3.00 11.24
N LYS A 331 -2.66 3.60 10.48
CA LYS A 331 -2.47 5.05 10.41
C LYS A 331 -3.73 5.78 9.93
N THR A 332 -4.37 5.30 8.87
CA THR A 332 -5.48 6.02 8.21
C THR A 332 -6.82 5.84 8.94
N LEU A 333 -7.06 4.66 9.50
CA LEU A 333 -8.36 4.25 10.03
C LEU A 333 -8.35 4.14 11.57
N GLY A 334 -7.17 4.11 12.21
CA GLY A 334 -7.04 3.95 13.65
C GLY A 334 -7.78 2.71 14.15
N ALA A 335 -8.58 2.90 15.20
CA ALA A 335 -9.36 1.83 15.83
C ALA A 335 -10.43 1.18 14.93
N VAL A 336 -10.76 1.79 13.78
CA VAL A 336 -11.68 1.18 12.80
C VAL A 336 -11.08 -0.08 12.18
N PHE A 337 -9.75 -0.12 12.03
CA PHE A 337 -9.03 -1.30 11.54
C PHE A 337 -8.21 -1.91 12.68
N ASP A 338 -8.80 -2.84 13.42
CA ASP A 338 -8.19 -3.44 14.63
C ASP A 338 -7.44 -4.75 14.37
N ALA A 339 -7.55 -5.33 13.17
CA ALA A 339 -6.93 -6.60 12.79
C ALA A 339 -5.42 -6.67 13.10
N ASP A 340 -5.00 -7.83 13.61
CA ASP A 340 -3.60 -8.12 13.92
C ASP A 340 -2.81 -8.49 12.66
N LEU A 341 -1.55 -8.04 12.56
CA LEU A 341 -0.70 -8.31 11.40
C LEU A 341 -0.42 -9.82 11.24
N GLY A 342 -0.35 -10.56 12.34
CA GLY A 342 -0.08 -11.98 12.37
C GLY A 342 -1.08 -12.82 11.57
N ILE A 343 -2.29 -12.31 11.28
CA ILE A 343 -3.28 -12.98 10.42
C ILE A 343 -2.71 -13.26 9.02
N TRP A 344 -1.82 -12.39 8.52
CA TRP A 344 -1.27 -12.49 7.17
C TRP A 344 0.22 -12.85 7.14
N VAL A 345 0.89 -12.84 8.29
CA VAL A 345 2.36 -12.98 8.41
C VAL A 345 2.75 -14.11 9.39
N SER A 346 1.84 -15.08 9.60
CA SER A 346 2.06 -16.29 10.42
C SER A 346 2.77 -17.41 9.69
#